data_AF-A0A5C8JZZ3-F1
#
_entry.id   AF-A0A5C8JZZ3-F1
#
_cell.length_a   1.000
_cell.length_b   1.000
_cell.length_c   1.000
_cell.angle_alpha   90.00
_cell.angle_beta   90.00
_cell.angle_gamma   90.00
#
_symmetry.space_group_name_H-M   'P 1'
#
loop_
_entity.id
_entity.type
_entity.pdbx_description
1 polymer ?
#
loop_
_entity_poly.entity_id
_entity_poly.type
_entity_poly.pdbx_seq_one_letter_code
_entity_poly.pdbx_strand_id
1 'polypeptide(L)'
;MTLSTPLLAAAPLVAGLLGPALVGATPERHSSVVPPPPAAATRLPEAPAPADVVEHIAARGAADHLRVLSYWTPDRMDNALPIDLPGLVTEGGLLSGLTGGTGLGVAPGVTGGDVRLVPPRRGTRAEARHQSARPLAQTSGSRWAVGGAVARTTGRVFLTMNGVDFVCSASTVRSRNRDVVVTAGHCVKDGSGAWAKNWTFVPGYGTNGAKPYGQWTARRMFVAGPWSRGSDDSYDVGMVALAPSRGRHVADVVGVQDIAFNAPRGGHAIGFGYPADPPYDGRHLVYCAGRLRDDPYGDTHDQGLGCDMTAGSSGGPWLTRFDTSTGRGTITSVSSFKYSDDRRTMYGPILGEPARKLFHTAERA
;
A
#
# COMPACT_ATOMS: atom_id res chain seq x y z
N MET A 1 13.22 -15.24 51.40
CA MET A 1 12.69 -14.69 52.66
C MET A 1 11.18 -14.69 52.53
N THR A 2 10.59 -15.88 52.74
CA THR A 2 9.66 -16.26 53.83
C THR A 2 8.22 -15.87 53.50
N LEU A 3 7.20 -16.74 53.48
CA LEU A 3 6.99 -18.16 53.80
C LEU A 3 5.60 -18.48 53.15
N SER A 4 5.41 -19.58 52.40
CA SER A 4 4.77 -20.85 52.85
C SER A 4 3.31 -20.69 53.35
N THR A 5 2.28 -21.51 53.10
CA THR A 5 1.88 -22.69 52.28
C THR A 5 0.38 -22.97 52.68
N PRO A 6 -0.36 -23.92 52.06
CA PRO A 6 -1.85 -23.98 52.03
C PRO A 6 -2.49 -25.11 52.86
N LEU A 7 -3.83 -25.21 52.92
CA LEU A 7 -4.64 -26.41 53.25
C LEU A 7 -6.13 -26.17 52.84
N LEU A 8 -6.78 -26.93 51.94
CA LEU A 8 -7.34 -28.31 51.98
C LEU A 8 -8.61 -28.52 52.85
N ALA A 9 -9.75 -28.65 52.14
CA ALA A 9 -10.92 -29.55 52.27
C ALA A 9 -11.50 -29.99 53.63
N ALA A 10 -12.84 -29.94 53.75
CA ALA A 10 -13.71 -31.09 54.08
C ALA A 10 -15.22 -30.70 54.18
N ALA A 11 -16.09 -31.48 53.51
CA ALA A 11 -17.51 -31.69 53.85
C ALA A 11 -17.62 -32.71 55.03
N PRO A 12 -18.77 -33.23 55.54
CA PRO A 12 -20.16 -33.26 55.04
C PRO A 12 -21.26 -33.14 56.14
N LEU A 13 -22.56 -33.32 55.80
CA LEU A 13 -23.51 -34.29 56.41
C LEU A 13 -25.00 -34.00 56.14
N VAL A 14 -25.75 -35.09 56.01
CA VAL A 14 -27.16 -35.27 55.64
C VAL A 14 -27.93 -35.86 56.83
N ALA A 15 -29.18 -35.44 57.05
CA ALA A 15 -30.35 -36.19 57.58
C ALA A 15 -31.46 -35.14 57.86
N GLY A 16 -32.73 -35.22 57.44
CA GLY A 16 -33.62 -36.34 57.15
C GLY A 16 -34.46 -36.65 58.38
N LEU A 17 -35.78 -36.38 58.37
CA LEU A 17 -36.85 -37.12 59.10
C LEU A 17 -38.26 -36.50 58.87
N LEU A 18 -39.18 -37.37 58.41
CA LEU A 18 -40.61 -37.54 58.74
C LEU A 18 -41.69 -36.52 58.30
N GLY A 19 -42.64 -37.02 57.50
CA GLY A 19 -44.00 -36.48 57.33
C GLY A 19 -44.96 -36.90 58.47
N PRO A 20 -46.19 -36.35 58.50
CA PRO A 20 -47.32 -37.07 57.92
C PRO A 20 -48.29 -36.18 57.11
N ALA A 21 -49.31 -36.83 56.54
CA ALA A 21 -50.11 -36.40 55.40
C ALA A 21 -51.36 -35.52 55.71
N LEU A 22 -51.66 -34.67 54.72
CA LEU A 22 -52.96 -34.28 54.15
C LEU A 22 -54.08 -33.71 55.05
N VAL A 23 -54.35 -32.40 54.91
CA VAL A 23 -55.71 -31.85 54.65
C VAL A 23 -55.56 -30.62 53.73
N GLY A 24 -56.46 -30.51 52.75
CA GLY A 24 -56.32 -29.66 51.57
C GLY A 24 -56.36 -28.14 51.77
N ALA A 25 -55.67 -27.47 50.86
CA ALA A 25 -55.95 -26.12 50.40
C ALA A 25 -55.39 -26.00 48.98
N THR A 26 -56.19 -25.52 48.04
CA THR A 26 -55.75 -25.17 46.68
C THR A 26 -54.79 -23.97 46.75
N PRO A 27 -53.53 -24.06 46.29
CA PRO A 27 -52.69 -22.89 46.18
C PRO A 27 -52.95 -22.20 44.84
N GLU A 28 -53.36 -20.93 44.88
CA GLU A 28 -53.28 -20.02 43.75
C GLU A 28 -51.83 -19.98 43.23
N ARG A 29 -51.66 -20.20 41.92
CA ARG A 29 -50.37 -20.00 41.25
C ARG A 29 -50.06 -18.50 41.22
N HIS A 30 -49.28 -18.02 42.18
CA HIS A 30 -48.49 -16.80 41.98
C HIS A 30 -47.38 -17.12 40.98
N SER A 31 -47.56 -16.68 39.73
CA SER A 31 -46.49 -16.73 38.73
C SER A 31 -45.45 -15.67 39.08
N SER A 32 -44.31 -16.11 39.62
CA SER A 32 -43.11 -15.28 39.72
C SER A 32 -42.57 -15.04 38.31
N VAL A 33 -42.81 -13.84 37.78
CA VAL A 33 -42.21 -13.38 36.53
C VAL A 33 -40.73 -13.10 36.80
N VAL A 34 -39.86 -13.98 36.34
CA VAL A 34 -38.41 -13.71 36.25
C VAL A 34 -38.22 -12.68 35.13
N PRO A 35 -37.61 -11.51 35.37
CA PRO A 35 -37.35 -10.55 34.31
C PRO A 35 -36.35 -11.15 33.32
N PRO A 36 -36.53 -10.93 32.01
CA PRO A 36 -35.59 -11.44 31.01
C PRO A 36 -34.20 -10.83 31.23
N PRO A 37 -33.12 -11.56 30.87
CA PRO A 37 -31.77 -11.00 30.89
C PRO A 37 -31.72 -9.74 30.01
N PRO A 38 -30.90 -8.73 30.35
CA PRO A 38 -30.78 -7.54 29.53
C PRO A 38 -30.36 -7.96 28.12
N ALA A 39 -31.12 -7.51 27.13
CA ALA A 39 -30.82 -7.75 25.73
C ALA A 39 -29.37 -7.35 25.47
N ALA A 40 -28.59 -8.27 24.90
CA ALA A 40 -27.25 -7.95 24.41
C ALA A 40 -27.41 -6.75 23.47
N ALA A 41 -26.83 -5.61 23.86
CA ALA A 41 -26.81 -4.43 23.04
C ALA A 41 -26.10 -4.81 21.74
N THR A 42 -26.88 -5.05 20.69
CA THR A 42 -26.39 -5.20 19.34
C THR A 42 -25.77 -3.85 19.03
N ARG A 43 -24.43 -3.76 19.03
CA ARG A 43 -23.76 -2.60 18.46
C ARG A 43 -24.24 -2.54 17.02
N LEU A 44 -25.05 -1.53 16.70
CA LEU A 44 -25.33 -1.19 15.32
C LEU A 44 -23.97 -1.02 14.63
N PRO A 45 -23.80 -1.53 13.40
CA PRO A 45 -22.58 -1.25 12.65
C PRO A 45 -22.39 0.26 12.61
N GLU A 46 -21.18 0.71 12.99
CA GLU A 46 -20.82 2.12 12.95
C GLU A 46 -21.07 2.63 11.53
N ALA A 47 -21.78 3.76 11.41
CA ALA A 47 -22.08 4.33 10.11
C ALA A 47 -20.76 4.56 9.35
N PRO A 48 -20.69 4.24 8.04
CA PRO A 48 -19.46 4.39 7.29
C PRO A 48 -18.92 5.81 7.44
N ALA A 49 -17.64 5.91 7.82
CA ALA A 49 -16.99 7.20 8.04
C ALA A 49 -17.17 8.08 6.79
N PRO A 50 -17.40 9.40 6.94
CA PRO A 50 -17.64 10.26 5.81
C PRO A 50 -16.48 10.16 4.81
N ALA A 51 -16.79 10.07 3.53
CA ALA A 51 -15.79 10.08 2.46
C ALA A 51 -15.30 11.50 2.16
N ASP A 52 -14.82 12.17 3.21
CA ASP A 52 -14.19 13.47 3.14
C ASP A 52 -12.75 13.38 2.60
N VAL A 53 -12.23 14.53 2.17
CA VAL A 53 -10.84 14.67 1.72
C VAL A 53 -10.03 15.15 2.91
N VAL A 54 -9.01 14.39 3.29
CA VAL A 54 -8.04 14.83 4.29
C VAL A 54 -6.77 15.28 3.57
N GLU A 55 -6.27 16.44 3.97
CA GLU A 55 -5.17 17.10 3.28
C GLU A 55 -3.99 17.40 4.21
N HIS A 56 -2.79 17.36 3.64
CA HIS A 56 -1.57 17.90 4.23
C HIS A 56 -0.82 18.84 3.30
N ILE A 57 -0.30 19.94 3.86
CA ILE A 57 0.67 20.82 3.19
C ILE A 57 2.07 20.26 3.44
N ALA A 58 2.66 19.63 2.44
CA ALA A 58 3.97 18.99 2.53
C ALA A 58 5.13 19.99 2.55
N ALA A 59 4.99 21.08 1.80
CA ALA A 59 5.98 22.16 1.71
C ALA A 59 5.29 23.47 1.29
N ARG A 60 5.65 24.60 1.92
CA ARG A 60 4.93 25.89 1.76
C ARG A 60 5.58 26.84 0.76
N GLY A 61 6.84 26.65 0.42
CA GLY A 61 7.57 27.57 -0.45
C GLY A 61 8.92 27.05 -0.89
N ALA A 62 9.62 27.86 -1.69
CA ALA A 62 10.86 27.46 -2.36
C ALA A 62 11.94 26.91 -1.41
N ALA A 63 12.10 27.52 -0.23
CA ALA A 63 13.06 27.04 0.77
C ALA A 63 12.73 25.62 1.27
N ASP A 64 11.45 25.29 1.45
CA ASP A 64 11.01 23.95 1.89
C ASP A 64 11.29 22.92 0.79
N HIS A 65 10.94 23.24 -0.45
CA HIS A 65 11.19 22.37 -1.59
C HIS A 65 12.69 22.12 -1.80
N LEU A 66 13.54 23.14 -1.63
CA LEU A 66 15.00 22.97 -1.68
C LEU A 66 15.51 22.08 -0.56
N ARG A 67 14.96 22.16 0.66
CA ARG A 67 15.34 21.25 1.75
C ARG A 67 14.97 19.80 1.42
N VAL A 68 13.79 19.56 0.85
CA VAL A 68 13.38 18.21 0.42
C VAL A 68 14.29 17.68 -0.68
N LEU A 69 14.62 18.50 -1.68
CA LEU A 69 15.55 18.11 -2.75
C LEU A 69 16.96 17.80 -2.21
N SER A 70 17.47 18.61 -1.29
CA SER A 70 18.78 18.40 -0.66
C SER A 70 18.81 17.21 0.31
N TYR A 71 17.66 16.83 0.87
CA TYR A 71 17.55 15.67 1.73
C TYR A 71 17.91 14.38 0.98
N TRP A 72 17.46 14.24 -0.28
CA TRP A 72 17.70 13.04 -1.07
C TRP A 72 19.04 13.05 -1.79
N THR A 73 20.08 12.58 -1.09
CA THR A 73 21.35 12.21 -1.71
C THR A 73 21.22 10.90 -2.49
N PRO A 74 22.13 10.61 -3.45
CA PRO A 74 22.19 9.29 -4.09
C PRO A 74 22.21 8.15 -3.07
N ASP A 75 23.03 8.24 -2.03
CA ASP A 75 23.12 7.22 -0.99
C ASP A 75 21.78 6.99 -0.26
N ARG A 76 21.04 8.06 0.08
CA ARG A 76 19.72 7.91 0.71
C ARG A 76 18.70 7.28 -0.23
N MET A 77 18.72 7.66 -1.51
CA MET A 77 17.85 7.06 -2.52
C MET A 77 18.15 5.56 -2.71
N ASP A 78 19.44 5.20 -2.74
CA ASP A 78 19.87 3.82 -2.94
C ASP A 78 19.61 2.93 -1.71
N ASN A 79 19.60 3.51 -0.50
CA ASN A 79 19.34 2.80 0.75
C ASN A 79 17.88 2.90 1.25
N ALA A 80 17.00 3.61 0.53
CA ALA A 80 15.59 3.72 0.90
C ALA A 80 14.89 2.37 0.76
N LEU A 81 14.11 2.00 1.78
CA LEU A 81 13.49 0.69 1.92
C LEU A 81 12.18 0.61 1.12
N PRO A 82 11.84 -0.52 0.47
CA PRO A 82 10.50 -0.69 -0.06
C PRO A 82 9.44 -0.54 1.05
N ILE A 83 8.42 0.30 0.81
CA ILE A 83 7.25 0.30 1.68
C ILE A 83 6.57 -1.08 1.59
N ASP A 84 5.97 -1.55 2.68
CA ASP A 84 5.36 -2.87 2.81
C ASP A 84 6.34 -4.05 2.90
N LEU A 85 7.61 -3.79 3.24
CA LEU A 85 8.54 -4.86 3.59
C LEU A 85 8.00 -5.66 4.80
N PRO A 86 7.84 -6.99 4.66
CA PRO A 86 7.41 -7.84 5.77
C PRO A 86 8.35 -7.68 6.98
N GLY A 87 7.77 -7.39 8.16
CA GLY A 87 8.52 -7.19 9.41
C GLY A 87 8.76 -5.73 9.81
N LEU A 88 8.50 -4.76 8.93
CA LEU A 88 8.37 -3.34 9.30
C LEU A 88 6.91 -2.93 9.48
N VAL A 89 5.97 -3.73 8.98
CA VAL A 89 4.53 -3.51 9.10
C VAL A 89 3.98 -4.57 10.06
N THR A 90 3.72 -4.19 11.31
CA THR A 90 2.84 -4.97 12.20
C THR A 90 1.49 -4.27 12.27
N GLU A 91 0.41 -5.04 12.36
CA GLU A 91 -0.96 -4.52 12.40
C GLU A 91 -1.09 -3.36 13.41
N GLY A 92 -1.49 -2.19 12.90
CA GLY A 92 -1.63 -0.96 13.70
C GLY A 92 -0.75 0.22 13.30
N GLY A 93 0.06 0.10 12.24
CA GLY A 93 0.86 1.20 11.68
C GLY A 93 2.36 0.90 11.68
N LEU A 94 3.09 1.65 10.87
CA LEU A 94 4.42 1.28 10.40
C LEU A 94 5.51 1.16 11.48
N LEU A 95 5.26 1.47 12.76
CA LEU A 95 6.26 1.37 13.83
C LEU A 95 5.65 1.24 15.25
N SER A 96 5.29 0.03 15.67
CA SER A 96 5.12 -0.26 17.12
C SER A 96 6.43 -0.74 17.80
N GLY A 97 7.53 -0.93 17.06
CA GLY A 97 8.73 -1.62 17.58
C GLY A 97 10.07 -0.88 17.61
N LEU A 98 10.23 0.29 16.99
CA LEU A 98 11.57 0.90 16.81
C LEU A 98 11.95 2.05 17.77
N THR A 99 11.25 2.20 18.90
CA THR A 99 11.69 3.15 19.95
C THR A 99 12.60 2.54 21.02
N GLY A 100 13.07 1.30 20.83
CA GLY A 100 14.09 0.67 21.66
C GLY A 100 15.46 0.72 21.01
N GLY A 101 16.29 1.71 21.37
CA GLY A 101 17.66 1.79 20.87
C GLY A 101 18.49 0.57 21.24
N THR A 102 19.02 -0.13 20.25
CA THR A 102 20.32 -0.84 20.26
C THR A 102 20.71 -1.12 18.81
N GLY A 103 21.97 -0.85 18.46
CA GLY A 103 22.48 -1.06 17.11
C GLY A 103 22.35 -2.51 16.67
N LEU A 104 21.96 -2.72 15.41
CA LEU A 104 22.01 -4.03 14.78
C LEU A 104 23.48 -4.42 14.58
N GLY A 105 24.00 -5.19 15.54
CA GLY A 105 25.29 -5.84 15.45
C GLY A 105 25.28 -6.89 14.34
N VAL A 106 26.22 -6.76 13.40
CA VAL A 106 26.54 -7.78 12.41
C VAL A 106 27.11 -8.99 13.15
N ALA A 107 26.44 -10.14 13.06
CA ALA A 107 27.00 -11.40 13.54
C ALA A 107 28.08 -11.90 12.56
N PRO A 108 29.31 -12.21 13.03
CA PRO A 108 30.32 -12.84 12.19
C PRO A 108 30.18 -14.37 12.23
N GLY A 109 30.38 -15.02 11.08
CA GLY A 109 30.84 -16.41 11.03
C GLY A 109 29.98 -17.35 10.20
N VAL A 110 30.36 -17.55 8.94
CA VAL A 110 30.37 -18.89 8.32
C VAL A 110 31.67 -19.01 7.53
N THR A 111 32.63 -19.74 8.11
CA THR A 111 33.88 -20.15 7.47
C THR A 111 33.65 -21.40 6.61
N GLY A 112 34.20 -21.39 5.39
CA GLY A 112 34.81 -22.56 4.76
C GLY A 112 33.87 -23.60 4.13
N GLY A 113 33.70 -23.51 2.82
CA GLY A 113 33.20 -24.60 1.97
C GLY A 113 33.51 -24.32 0.52
N ASP A 114 34.47 -25.04 -0.06
CA ASP A 114 34.94 -24.90 -1.44
C ASP A 114 33.82 -25.10 -2.47
N VAL A 115 33.40 -24.03 -3.14
CA VAL A 115 32.53 -24.12 -4.33
C VAL A 115 33.41 -24.08 -5.57
N ARG A 116 33.65 -25.25 -6.17
CA ARG A 116 34.38 -25.40 -7.43
C ARG A 116 33.54 -24.83 -8.59
N LEU A 117 33.87 -23.62 -9.03
CA LEU A 117 33.28 -22.98 -10.21
C LEU A 117 33.66 -23.75 -11.48
N VAL A 118 32.66 -24.34 -12.15
CA VAL A 118 32.81 -24.86 -13.52
C VAL A 118 32.57 -23.69 -14.50
N PRO A 119 33.54 -23.29 -15.34
CA PRO A 119 33.32 -22.19 -16.27
C PRO A 119 32.33 -22.61 -17.37
N PRO A 120 31.33 -21.78 -17.73
CA PRO A 120 30.46 -22.08 -18.84
C PRO A 120 31.27 -22.04 -20.15
N ARG A 121 31.08 -23.09 -20.97
CA ARG A 121 31.66 -23.18 -22.31
C ARG A 121 31.24 -21.96 -23.13
N ARG A 122 32.21 -21.30 -23.76
CA ARG A 122 32.01 -20.19 -24.71
C ARG A 122 31.18 -20.68 -25.91
N GLY A 123 29.87 -20.50 -25.84
CA GLY A 123 28.98 -20.51 -26.99
C GLY A 123 29.13 -19.19 -27.75
N THR A 124 29.29 -19.27 -29.06
CA THR A 124 29.38 -18.13 -29.98
C THR A 124 28.18 -17.21 -29.84
N ARG A 125 28.45 -15.95 -29.46
CA ARG A 125 27.46 -14.87 -29.37
C ARG A 125 26.96 -14.55 -30.78
N ALA A 126 25.83 -15.14 -31.16
CA ALA A 126 25.05 -14.60 -32.26
C ALA A 126 24.54 -13.23 -31.82
N GLU A 127 24.90 -12.18 -32.56
CA GLU A 127 24.34 -10.84 -32.43
C GLU A 127 22.84 -10.89 -32.76
N ALA A 128 22.03 -11.20 -31.76
CA ALA A 128 20.59 -11.07 -31.84
C ALA A 128 20.28 -9.57 -31.94
N ARG A 129 19.98 -9.13 -33.16
CA ARG A 129 19.31 -7.85 -33.42
C ARG A 129 18.12 -7.74 -32.46
N HIS A 130 18.13 -6.76 -31.56
CA HIS A 130 17.01 -6.43 -30.67
C HIS A 130 15.79 -6.02 -31.52
N GLN A 131 15.05 -7.00 -32.03
CA GLN A 131 13.64 -6.81 -32.29
C GLN A 131 12.98 -6.75 -30.92
N SER A 132 12.46 -5.58 -30.56
CA SER A 132 11.68 -5.39 -29.34
C SER A 132 10.55 -6.43 -29.34
N ALA A 133 10.69 -7.47 -28.51
CA ALA A 133 9.64 -8.44 -28.32
C ALA A 133 8.36 -7.69 -27.94
N ARG A 134 7.25 -7.99 -28.63
CA ARG A 134 5.96 -7.39 -28.31
C ARG A 134 5.68 -7.61 -26.81
N PRO A 135 5.22 -6.58 -26.07
CA PRO A 135 4.86 -6.77 -24.67
C PRO A 135 3.81 -7.86 -24.52
N LEU A 136 3.92 -8.64 -23.45
CA LEU A 136 3.07 -9.79 -23.18
C LEU A 136 1.68 -9.31 -22.78
N ALA A 137 0.66 -9.89 -23.38
CA ALA A 137 -0.73 -9.63 -23.00
C ALA A 137 -1.07 -10.19 -21.61
N GLN A 138 -0.30 -11.17 -21.13
CA GLN A 138 -0.37 -11.70 -19.77
C GLN A 138 1.03 -11.88 -19.21
N THR A 139 1.27 -11.36 -18.01
CA THR A 139 2.52 -11.53 -17.26
C THR A 139 2.27 -11.19 -15.80
N SER A 140 2.96 -11.87 -14.88
CA SER A 140 2.95 -11.55 -13.47
C SER A 140 4.10 -10.61 -13.07
N GLY A 141 4.96 -10.18 -13.98
CA GLY A 141 6.10 -9.33 -13.58
C GLY A 141 7.22 -9.38 -14.60
N SER A 142 7.13 -8.54 -15.60
CA SER A 142 8.17 -8.40 -16.63
C SER A 142 8.67 -6.97 -16.68
N ARG A 143 9.95 -6.80 -17.00
CA ARG A 143 10.50 -5.46 -17.26
C ARG A 143 9.78 -4.82 -18.44
N TRP A 144 9.34 -3.57 -18.28
CA TRP A 144 8.81 -2.77 -19.37
C TRP A 144 9.97 -2.12 -20.14
N ALA A 145 10.26 -2.64 -21.34
CA ALA A 145 11.34 -2.14 -22.20
C ALA A 145 10.83 -1.41 -23.46
N VAL A 146 9.52 -1.24 -23.61
CA VAL A 146 8.89 -0.70 -24.83
C VAL A 146 8.96 0.84 -24.87
N GLY A 147 9.03 1.50 -23.72
CA GLY A 147 9.00 2.96 -23.63
C GLY A 147 7.57 3.52 -23.67
N GLY A 148 7.33 4.53 -24.50
CA GLY A 148 6.03 5.20 -24.60
C GLY A 148 5.71 6.11 -23.41
N ALA A 149 4.47 6.63 -23.38
CA ALA A 149 4.04 7.58 -22.36
C ALA A 149 4.17 7.01 -20.94
N VAL A 150 3.77 5.75 -20.69
CA VAL A 150 3.85 5.11 -19.36
C VAL A 150 5.26 5.13 -18.77
N ALA A 151 6.30 4.94 -19.59
CA ALA A 151 7.69 4.95 -19.12
C ALA A 151 8.15 6.33 -18.64
N ARG A 152 7.48 7.41 -19.05
CA ARG A 152 7.77 8.79 -18.63
C ARG A 152 6.83 9.25 -17.54
N THR A 153 5.55 8.87 -17.61
CA THR A 153 4.52 9.29 -16.67
C THR A 153 4.58 8.53 -15.35
N THR A 154 5.14 7.32 -15.34
CA THR A 154 5.30 6.50 -14.13
C THR A 154 6.71 6.64 -13.57
N GLY A 155 6.81 6.79 -12.26
CA GLY A 155 8.08 7.04 -11.57
C GLY A 155 8.14 6.40 -10.20
N ARG A 156 9.36 6.37 -9.66
CA ARG A 156 9.63 5.98 -8.29
C ARG A 156 9.36 7.17 -7.38
N VAL A 157 8.79 6.89 -6.21
CA VAL A 157 8.57 7.87 -5.15
C VAL A 157 9.55 7.57 -4.03
N PHE A 158 10.15 8.60 -3.48
CA PHE A 158 10.96 8.56 -2.27
C PHE A 158 10.25 9.36 -1.19
N LEU A 159 10.13 8.81 0.01
CA LEU A 159 9.46 9.47 1.12
C LEU A 159 10.12 9.08 2.44
N THR A 160 9.93 9.89 3.48
CA THR A 160 10.31 9.55 4.84
C THR A 160 9.05 9.41 5.67
N MET A 161 8.88 8.29 6.37
CA MET A 161 7.73 8.07 7.24
C MET A 161 8.22 7.52 8.58
N ASN A 162 7.75 8.12 9.67
CA ASN A 162 8.19 7.79 11.02
C ASN A 162 9.73 7.71 11.21
N GLY A 163 10.47 8.55 10.47
CA GLY A 163 11.95 8.63 10.55
C GLY A 163 12.71 7.65 9.64
N VAL A 164 12.01 6.81 8.88
CA VAL A 164 12.59 5.84 7.95
C VAL A 164 12.34 6.27 6.51
N ASP A 165 13.35 6.10 5.65
CA ASP A 165 13.28 6.41 4.23
C ASP A 165 12.73 5.23 3.44
N PHE A 166 11.65 5.46 2.68
CA PHE A 166 10.93 4.45 1.91
C PHE A 166 10.82 4.79 0.43
N VAL A 167 10.46 3.77 -0.35
CA VAL A 167 10.13 3.89 -1.77
C VAL A 167 8.75 3.34 -2.10
N CYS A 168 8.13 4.01 -3.08
CA CYS A 168 6.84 3.70 -3.67
C CYS A 168 6.91 3.93 -5.19
N SER A 169 5.75 3.85 -5.85
CA SER A 169 5.52 4.24 -7.24
C SER A 169 4.37 5.24 -7.35
N ALA A 170 4.36 6.03 -8.43
CA ALA A 170 3.26 6.95 -8.74
C ALA A 170 3.18 7.21 -10.25
N SER A 171 2.09 7.82 -10.70
CA SER A 171 1.95 8.23 -12.10
C SER A 171 1.27 9.59 -12.27
N THR A 172 1.76 10.39 -13.20
CA THR A 172 1.15 11.67 -13.58
C THR A 172 -0.18 11.47 -14.27
N VAL A 173 -1.19 12.24 -13.85
CA VAL A 173 -2.56 12.21 -14.38
C VAL A 173 -2.92 13.55 -14.99
N ARG A 174 -3.78 13.54 -16.01
CA ARG A 174 -4.27 14.77 -16.64
C ARG A 174 -5.06 15.58 -15.62
N SER A 175 -4.54 16.73 -15.22
CA SER A 175 -5.15 17.64 -14.23
C SER A 175 -5.13 19.10 -14.70
N ARG A 176 -6.03 19.93 -14.17
CA ARG A 176 -6.10 21.37 -14.49
C ARG A 176 -4.81 22.12 -14.16
N ASN A 177 -4.22 21.85 -13.00
CA ASN A 177 -2.96 22.48 -12.56
C ASN A 177 -1.71 21.82 -13.13
N ARG A 178 -1.83 20.76 -13.96
CA ARG A 178 -0.71 20.08 -14.65
C ARG A 178 0.32 19.41 -13.74
N ASP A 179 0.02 19.28 -12.45
CA ASP A 179 0.98 18.88 -11.41
C ASP A 179 0.52 17.71 -10.53
N VAL A 180 -0.52 16.96 -10.94
CA VAL A 180 -1.05 15.87 -10.10
C VAL A 180 -0.44 14.53 -10.50
N VAL A 181 -0.05 13.77 -9.46
CA VAL A 181 0.19 12.33 -9.55
C VAL A 181 -0.80 11.57 -8.69
N VAL A 182 -1.15 10.36 -9.12
CA VAL A 182 -1.87 9.36 -8.32
C VAL A 182 -0.89 8.32 -7.80
N THR A 183 -1.11 7.88 -6.57
CA THR A 183 -0.33 6.85 -5.86
C THR A 183 -1.24 6.14 -4.83
N ALA A 184 -0.71 5.25 -4.00
CA ALA A 184 -1.45 4.63 -2.90
C ALA A 184 -1.54 5.60 -1.71
N GLY A 185 -2.56 5.41 -0.87
CA GLY A 185 -2.74 6.19 0.36
C GLY A 185 -1.59 5.99 1.35
N HIS A 186 -1.11 4.77 1.53
CA HIS A 186 0.03 4.45 2.41
C HIS A 186 1.35 5.06 1.94
N CYS A 187 1.51 5.32 0.64
CA CYS A 187 2.64 6.06 0.10
C CYS A 187 2.61 7.56 0.45
N VAL A 188 1.54 8.03 1.08
CA VAL A 188 1.29 9.44 1.43
C VAL A 188 1.06 9.63 2.93
N LYS A 189 0.39 8.68 3.59
CA LYS A 189 0.05 8.73 5.00
C LYS A 189 -0.07 7.32 5.58
N ASP A 190 0.52 7.08 6.75
CA ASP A 190 0.44 5.83 7.53
C ASP A 190 -0.96 5.67 8.17
N GLY A 191 -2.02 5.49 7.37
CA GLY A 191 -3.38 5.34 7.88
C GLY A 191 -3.78 6.49 8.82
N SER A 192 -4.06 6.18 10.10
CA SER A 192 -4.32 7.17 11.16
C SER A 192 -3.10 7.91 11.70
N GLY A 193 -1.89 7.42 11.42
CA GLY A 193 -0.59 7.91 11.87
C GLY A 193 -0.01 9.07 11.04
N ALA A 194 1.30 9.04 10.80
CA ALA A 194 2.04 10.18 10.25
C ALA A 194 1.80 10.40 8.74
N TRP A 195 1.88 11.67 8.34
CA TRP A 195 2.05 12.03 6.93
C TRP A 195 3.49 11.79 6.47
N ALA A 196 3.64 11.37 5.22
CA ALA A 196 4.93 11.27 4.57
C ALA A 196 5.63 12.64 4.54
N LYS A 197 6.94 12.62 4.82
CA LYS A 197 7.84 13.77 4.69
C LYS A 197 8.80 13.54 3.54
N ASN A 198 9.52 14.59 3.15
CA ASN A 198 10.50 14.55 2.06
C ASN A 198 9.95 13.95 0.75
N TRP A 199 8.64 13.99 0.53
CA TRP A 199 7.99 13.24 -0.54
C TRP A 199 8.45 13.76 -1.92
N THR A 200 9.10 12.91 -2.70
CA THR A 200 9.74 13.25 -3.99
C THR A 200 9.43 12.20 -5.05
N PHE A 201 8.83 12.65 -6.16
CA PHE A 201 8.54 11.85 -7.34
C PHE A 201 9.65 11.99 -8.39
N VAL A 202 10.08 10.86 -8.94
CA VAL A 202 11.13 10.76 -9.96
C VAL A 202 10.60 9.96 -11.16
N PRO A 203 10.01 10.64 -12.16
CA PRO A 203 9.48 10.01 -13.35
C PRO A 203 10.59 9.33 -14.17
N GLY A 204 10.30 8.14 -14.70
CA GLY A 204 11.26 7.37 -15.50
C GLY A 204 12.56 7.04 -14.78
N TYR A 205 12.50 6.83 -13.46
CA TYR A 205 13.66 6.42 -12.65
C TYR A 205 14.34 5.21 -13.29
N GLY A 206 15.67 5.23 -13.36
CA GLY A 206 16.43 4.22 -14.08
C GLY A 206 17.65 3.71 -13.34
N THR A 207 18.35 2.79 -13.99
CA THR A 207 19.60 2.19 -13.50
C THR A 207 20.61 3.25 -13.07
N ASN A 208 21.36 2.96 -12.00
CA ASN A 208 22.36 3.85 -11.40
C ASN A 208 21.78 5.20 -10.95
N GLY A 209 20.52 5.20 -10.49
CA GLY A 209 19.87 6.40 -9.96
C GLY A 209 19.59 7.47 -11.01
N ALA A 210 19.44 7.08 -12.28
CA ALA A 210 19.14 7.99 -13.38
C ALA A 210 17.77 8.68 -13.18
N LYS A 211 17.74 9.99 -13.36
CA LYS A 211 16.55 10.85 -13.17
C LYS A 211 16.32 11.70 -14.42
N PRO A 212 15.98 11.07 -15.57
CA PRO A 212 15.98 11.74 -16.87
C PRO A 212 15.01 12.92 -16.94
N TYR A 213 13.96 12.93 -16.11
CA TYR A 213 12.94 13.96 -16.05
C TYR A 213 12.98 14.78 -14.75
N GLY A 214 14.10 14.72 -14.02
CA GLY A 214 14.30 15.47 -12.78
C GLY A 214 13.53 14.91 -11.59
N GLN A 215 13.43 15.75 -10.55
CA GLN A 215 12.79 15.44 -9.27
C GLN A 215 11.69 16.45 -9.00
N TRP A 216 10.60 15.97 -8.42
CA TRP A 216 9.37 16.72 -8.21
C TRP A 216 8.90 16.52 -6.78
N THR A 217 8.92 17.58 -5.98
CA THR A 217 8.55 17.49 -4.55
C THR A 217 7.06 17.73 -4.37
N ALA A 218 6.45 17.11 -3.36
CA ALA A 218 5.06 17.39 -3.02
C ALA A 218 4.91 18.83 -2.48
N ARG A 219 3.87 19.56 -2.93
CA ARG A 219 3.37 20.76 -2.24
C ARG A 219 2.20 20.43 -1.33
N ARG A 220 1.26 19.61 -1.81
CA ARG A 220 0.04 19.22 -1.10
C ARG A 220 -0.26 17.74 -1.36
N MET A 221 -0.74 17.06 -0.34
CA MET A 221 -1.02 15.63 -0.34
C MET A 221 -2.44 15.38 0.17
N PHE A 222 -3.12 14.43 -0.45
CA PHE A 222 -4.54 14.17 -0.22
C PHE A 222 -4.80 12.67 -0.12
N VAL A 223 -5.53 12.26 0.91
CA VAL A 223 -6.05 10.89 1.09
C VAL A 223 -7.52 10.94 1.49
N ALA A 224 -8.25 9.84 1.29
CA ALA A 224 -9.63 9.74 1.72
C ALA A 224 -9.73 9.62 3.25
N GLY A 225 -10.83 10.13 3.82
CA GLY A 225 -11.14 10.03 5.24
C GLY A 225 -11.09 8.60 5.81
N PRO A 226 -11.71 7.60 5.16
CA PRO A 226 -11.63 6.21 5.61
C PRO A 226 -10.19 5.69 5.74
N TRP A 227 -9.32 5.94 4.75
CA TRP A 227 -7.89 5.64 4.85
C TRP A 227 -7.24 6.38 6.03
N SER A 228 -7.47 7.69 6.11
CA SER A 228 -6.83 8.56 7.11
C SER A 228 -7.24 8.26 8.56
N ARG A 229 -8.32 7.53 8.80
CA ARG A 229 -8.84 7.27 10.16
C ARG A 229 -8.82 5.80 10.54
N GLY A 230 -9.01 4.91 9.58
CA GLY A 230 -9.15 3.47 9.81
C GLY A 230 -8.22 2.59 8.99
N SER A 231 -7.34 3.15 8.15
CA SER A 231 -6.49 2.36 7.23
C SER A 231 -7.30 1.40 6.36
N ASP A 232 -8.49 1.83 5.92
CA ASP A 232 -9.36 1.02 5.07
C ASP A 232 -8.76 0.90 3.67
N ASP A 233 -8.28 -0.30 3.33
CA ASP A 233 -7.61 -0.61 2.06
C ASP A 233 -8.50 -0.33 0.84
N SER A 234 -9.82 -0.39 0.99
CA SER A 234 -10.77 0.00 -0.07
C SER A 234 -10.64 1.47 -0.50
N TYR A 235 -9.94 2.27 0.31
CA TYR A 235 -9.67 3.68 0.08
C TYR A 235 -8.18 4.02 0.07
N ASP A 236 -7.30 3.03 -0.10
CA ASP A 236 -5.84 3.20 -0.17
C ASP A 236 -5.39 3.85 -1.48
N VAL A 237 -5.80 5.10 -1.69
CA VAL A 237 -5.44 5.94 -2.82
C VAL A 237 -5.07 7.33 -2.34
N GLY A 238 -3.96 7.83 -2.87
CA GLY A 238 -3.44 9.17 -2.64
C GLY A 238 -3.40 9.99 -3.93
N MET A 239 -3.71 11.28 -3.81
CA MET A 239 -3.39 12.27 -4.83
C MET A 239 -2.34 13.23 -4.29
N VAL A 240 -1.34 13.57 -5.10
CA VAL A 240 -0.29 14.50 -4.71
C VAL A 240 -0.17 15.59 -5.75
N ALA A 241 -0.28 16.85 -5.32
CA ALA A 241 0.04 18.01 -6.12
C ALA A 241 1.53 18.34 -5.94
N LEU A 242 2.28 18.36 -7.03
CA LEU A 242 3.73 18.54 -7.05
C LEU A 242 4.13 19.99 -7.26
N ALA A 243 5.19 20.48 -6.63
CA ALA A 243 5.73 21.79 -6.98
C ALA A 243 6.32 21.79 -8.40
N PRO A 244 6.16 22.87 -9.18
CA PRO A 244 6.90 23.04 -10.43
C PRO A 244 8.40 22.90 -10.19
N SER A 245 9.08 22.18 -11.07
CA SER A 245 10.52 21.96 -11.00
C SER A 245 11.20 22.77 -12.09
N ARG A 246 12.17 23.62 -11.71
CA ARG A 246 12.87 24.54 -12.62
C ARG A 246 11.90 25.38 -13.48
N GLY A 247 10.81 25.85 -12.87
CA GLY A 247 9.80 26.68 -13.53
C GLY A 247 8.87 25.95 -14.50
N ARG A 248 8.88 24.62 -14.55
CA ARG A 248 8.02 23.81 -15.43
C ARG A 248 7.07 22.95 -14.62
N HIS A 249 5.87 22.69 -15.16
CA HIS A 249 4.94 21.72 -14.60
C HIS A 249 5.30 20.30 -15.02
N VAL A 250 4.99 19.30 -14.18
CA VAL A 250 5.39 17.92 -14.45
C VAL A 250 4.77 17.39 -15.75
N ALA A 251 3.49 17.71 -16.00
CA ALA A 251 2.79 17.26 -17.19
C ALA A 251 3.42 17.81 -18.48
N ASP A 252 4.00 19.02 -18.43
CA ASP A 252 4.69 19.61 -19.59
C ASP A 252 6.02 18.90 -19.88
N VAL A 253 6.61 18.21 -18.88
CA VAL A 253 7.89 17.50 -19.01
C VAL A 253 7.68 16.07 -19.47
N VAL A 254 6.76 15.34 -18.82
CA VAL A 254 6.64 13.89 -18.99
C VAL A 254 5.36 13.44 -19.69
N GLY A 255 4.41 14.37 -19.87
CA GLY A 255 3.05 14.08 -20.31
C GLY A 255 2.17 13.59 -19.16
N VAL A 256 1.04 12.98 -19.52
CA VAL A 256 0.03 12.49 -18.57
C VAL A 256 -0.67 11.24 -19.10
N GLN A 257 -1.16 10.43 -18.16
CA GLN A 257 -2.19 9.42 -18.41
C GLN A 257 -3.58 10.00 -18.14
N ASP A 258 -4.60 9.41 -18.76
CA ASP A 258 -5.98 9.71 -18.41
C ASP A 258 -6.35 8.92 -17.14
N ILE A 259 -7.32 9.41 -16.36
CA ILE A 259 -7.82 8.74 -15.14
C ILE A 259 -9.33 8.64 -15.22
N ALA A 260 -9.91 7.52 -14.78
CA ALA A 260 -11.35 7.34 -14.72
C ALA A 260 -11.78 6.85 -13.34
N PHE A 261 -12.98 7.28 -12.95
CA PHE A 261 -13.61 6.94 -11.69
C PHE A 261 -14.88 6.12 -11.95
N ASN A 262 -15.25 5.27 -11.00
CA ASN A 262 -16.38 4.35 -11.11
C ASN A 262 -16.27 3.46 -12.37
N ALA A 263 -15.05 3.03 -12.70
CA ALA A 263 -14.84 2.10 -13.80
C ALA A 263 -15.54 0.76 -13.50
N PRO A 264 -16.08 0.06 -14.52
CA PRO A 264 -16.67 -1.26 -14.31
C PRO A 264 -15.66 -2.25 -13.73
N ARG A 265 -16.15 -3.14 -12.86
CA ARG A 265 -15.35 -4.25 -12.32
C ARG A 265 -14.97 -5.24 -13.43
N GLY A 266 -13.94 -6.03 -13.16
CA GLY A 266 -13.38 -7.03 -14.07
C GLY A 266 -12.61 -6.43 -15.25
N GLY A 267 -12.59 -7.15 -16.37
CA GLY A 267 -11.85 -6.75 -17.56
C GLY A 267 -10.36 -7.09 -17.52
N HIS A 268 -9.59 -6.48 -18.40
CA HIS A 268 -8.13 -6.64 -18.50
C HIS A 268 -7.44 -5.32 -18.12
N ALA A 269 -6.39 -5.43 -17.32
CA ALA A 269 -5.60 -4.30 -16.87
C ALA A 269 -4.10 -4.61 -16.99
N ILE A 270 -3.32 -3.54 -17.06
CA ILE A 270 -1.86 -3.59 -16.97
C ILE A 270 -1.42 -2.71 -15.80
N GLY A 271 -0.84 -3.33 -14.78
CA GLY A 271 -0.29 -2.65 -13.61
C GLY A 271 1.20 -2.40 -13.78
N PHE A 272 1.66 -1.19 -13.48
CA PHE A 272 3.07 -0.78 -13.59
C PHE A 272 3.62 -0.32 -12.25
N GLY A 273 4.91 -0.55 -11.98
CA GLY A 273 5.56 -0.07 -10.75
C GLY A 273 7.07 -0.30 -10.71
N TYR A 274 7.70 0.12 -9.62
CA TYR A 274 9.12 -0.06 -9.33
C TYR A 274 9.32 -0.97 -8.09
N PRO A 275 9.02 -2.27 -8.19
CA PRO A 275 9.25 -3.22 -7.09
C PRO A 275 10.72 -3.21 -6.69
N ALA A 276 11.00 -3.17 -5.39
CA ALA A 276 12.33 -2.93 -4.83
C ALA A 276 12.80 -4.01 -3.84
N ASP A 277 12.00 -5.05 -3.64
CA ASP A 277 12.37 -6.22 -2.84
C ASP A 277 12.68 -7.42 -3.77
N PRO A 278 13.67 -8.28 -3.44
CA PRO A 278 14.10 -9.37 -4.31
C PRO A 278 12.96 -10.24 -4.85
N PRO A 279 13.01 -10.64 -6.13
CA PRO A 279 14.16 -10.56 -7.05
C PRO A 279 14.31 -9.20 -7.76
N TYR A 280 13.53 -8.19 -7.38
CA TYR A 280 13.62 -6.85 -7.95
C TYR A 280 14.54 -5.95 -7.11
N ASP A 281 15.01 -4.87 -7.73
CA ASP A 281 15.98 -3.94 -7.14
C ASP A 281 15.51 -2.48 -7.20
N GLY A 282 14.29 -2.23 -7.68
CA GLY A 282 13.71 -0.89 -7.74
C GLY A 282 14.22 0.00 -8.88
N ARG A 283 15.11 -0.49 -9.75
CA ARG A 283 15.77 0.32 -10.79
C ARG A 283 15.08 0.28 -12.15
N HIS A 284 14.04 -0.53 -12.28
CA HIS A 284 13.35 -0.77 -13.55
C HIS A 284 11.85 -0.67 -13.38
N LEU A 285 11.20 -0.08 -14.39
CA LEU A 285 9.76 -0.16 -14.53
C LEU A 285 9.39 -1.61 -14.87
N VAL A 286 8.57 -2.22 -14.03
CA VAL A 286 8.02 -3.57 -14.19
C VAL A 286 6.53 -3.45 -14.45
N TYR A 287 5.96 -4.43 -15.16
CA TYR A 287 4.53 -4.52 -15.35
C TYR A 287 4.00 -5.94 -15.13
N CYS A 288 2.75 -5.98 -14.69
CA CYS A 288 1.86 -7.13 -14.64
C CYS A 288 0.71 -6.89 -15.62
N ALA A 289 0.22 -7.91 -16.30
CA ALA A 289 -0.89 -7.82 -17.23
C ALA A 289 -1.79 -9.03 -17.07
N GLY A 290 -3.10 -8.82 -16.97
CA GLY A 290 -4.02 -9.91 -16.70
C GLY A 290 -5.47 -9.47 -16.56
N ARG A 291 -6.33 -10.47 -16.37
CA ARG A 291 -7.74 -10.23 -16.05
C ARG A 291 -7.88 -9.91 -14.56
N LEU A 292 -8.65 -8.88 -14.26
CA LEU A 292 -8.98 -8.53 -12.89
C LEU A 292 -9.98 -9.53 -12.31
N ARG A 293 -9.84 -9.81 -11.03
CA ARG A 293 -10.72 -10.67 -10.22
C ARG A 293 -11.22 -9.88 -9.01
N ASP A 294 -12.32 -10.33 -8.43
CA ASP A 294 -12.75 -9.77 -7.14
C ASP A 294 -11.86 -10.29 -6.02
N ASP A 295 -11.78 -9.53 -4.93
CA ASP A 295 -11.21 -9.98 -3.66
C ASP A 295 -11.94 -11.27 -3.19
N PRO A 296 -11.22 -12.39 -3.03
CA PRO A 296 -11.83 -13.66 -2.64
C PRO A 296 -12.28 -13.70 -1.17
N TYR A 297 -11.73 -12.85 -0.30
CA TYR A 297 -12.10 -12.81 1.12
C TYR A 297 -13.25 -11.84 1.38
N GLY A 298 -13.42 -10.84 0.51
CA GLY A 298 -14.47 -9.82 0.63
C GLY A 298 -14.23 -8.84 1.78
N ASP A 299 -13.01 -8.81 2.32
CA ASP A 299 -12.59 -7.84 3.33
C ASP A 299 -12.49 -6.43 2.74
N THR A 300 -12.26 -6.34 1.42
CA THR A 300 -12.17 -5.08 0.68
C THR A 300 -13.15 -5.03 -0.49
N HIS A 301 -13.33 -3.84 -1.05
CA HIS A 301 -13.99 -3.65 -2.35
C HIS A 301 -13.00 -3.70 -3.53
N ASP A 302 -11.80 -4.22 -3.32
CA ASP A 302 -10.69 -4.14 -4.28
C ASP A 302 -10.80 -5.20 -5.37
N GLN A 303 -9.90 -5.07 -6.34
CA GLN A 303 -9.75 -6.05 -7.41
C GLN A 303 -8.33 -6.60 -7.42
N GLY A 304 -8.21 -7.92 -7.62
CA GLY A 304 -6.96 -8.62 -7.73
C GLY A 304 -6.43 -8.68 -9.17
N LEU A 305 -5.13 -8.44 -9.34
CA LEU A 305 -4.36 -8.66 -10.56
C LEU A 305 -3.24 -9.66 -10.27
N GLY A 306 -3.14 -10.74 -11.05
CA GLY A 306 -2.02 -11.67 -10.98
C GLY A 306 -0.70 -10.93 -11.22
N CYS A 307 0.12 -10.79 -10.17
CA CYS A 307 1.26 -9.91 -10.13
C CYS A 307 2.25 -10.29 -9.01
N ASP A 308 3.47 -10.65 -9.41
CA ASP A 308 4.63 -10.95 -8.60
C ASP A 308 5.46 -9.71 -8.25
N MET A 309 5.07 -8.50 -8.68
CA MET A 309 5.75 -7.29 -8.21
C MET A 309 5.76 -7.25 -6.68
N THR A 310 6.91 -6.90 -6.11
CA THR A 310 7.13 -6.86 -4.67
C THR A 310 6.95 -5.44 -4.11
N ALA A 311 7.18 -5.32 -2.80
CA ALA A 311 7.19 -4.08 -2.04
C ALA A 311 7.93 -2.93 -2.80
N GLY A 312 7.42 -1.70 -2.70
CA GLY A 312 7.86 -0.54 -3.51
C GLY A 312 7.15 -0.38 -4.87
N SER A 313 6.46 -1.40 -5.37
CA SER A 313 5.53 -1.25 -6.50
C SER A 313 4.24 -0.51 -6.13
N SER A 314 3.96 -0.39 -4.83
CA SER A 314 2.77 0.26 -4.28
C SER A 314 2.59 1.69 -4.80
N GLY A 315 1.35 2.05 -5.09
CA GLY A 315 0.95 3.29 -5.78
C GLY A 315 1.18 3.30 -7.29
N GLY A 316 1.80 2.27 -7.85
CA GLY A 316 1.98 2.11 -9.28
C GLY A 316 0.64 1.99 -10.04
N PRO A 317 0.47 2.63 -11.20
CA PRO A 317 -0.83 2.75 -11.86
C PRO A 317 -1.29 1.44 -12.51
N TRP A 318 -2.59 1.17 -12.42
CA TRP A 318 -3.25 0.13 -13.22
C TRP A 318 -4.04 0.78 -14.34
N LEU A 319 -3.66 0.44 -15.57
CA LEU A 319 -4.24 1.03 -16.78
C LEU A 319 -5.16 0.04 -17.50
N THR A 320 -6.35 0.53 -17.85
CA THR A 320 -7.25 -0.08 -18.83
C THR A 320 -7.17 0.69 -20.15
N ARG A 321 -7.73 0.12 -21.22
CA ARG A 321 -7.69 0.71 -22.59
C ARG A 321 -6.25 1.11 -22.98
N PHE A 322 -5.29 0.28 -22.61
CA PHE A 322 -3.87 0.56 -22.78
C PHE A 322 -3.42 0.24 -24.19
N ASP A 323 -2.87 1.25 -24.86
CA ASP A 323 -2.21 1.10 -26.16
C ASP A 323 -0.71 0.95 -25.95
N THR A 324 -0.22 -0.26 -26.20
CA THR A 324 1.20 -0.62 -26.05
C THR A 324 2.13 0.13 -27.00
N SER A 325 1.62 0.64 -28.13
CA SER A 325 2.42 1.38 -29.10
C SER A 325 2.72 2.81 -28.66
N THR A 326 1.75 3.46 -27.99
CA THR A 326 1.89 4.82 -27.47
C THR A 326 2.25 4.87 -25.99
N GLY A 327 2.03 3.77 -25.26
CA GLY A 327 2.14 3.69 -23.81
C GLY A 327 1.07 4.51 -23.09
N ARG A 328 -0.06 4.81 -23.74
CA ARG A 328 -1.18 5.56 -23.17
C ARG A 328 -2.29 4.63 -22.71
N GLY A 329 -2.94 4.96 -21.61
CA GLY A 329 -4.14 4.27 -21.15
C GLY A 329 -4.94 5.14 -20.18
N THR A 330 -5.93 4.51 -19.55
CA THR A 330 -6.72 5.12 -18.49
C THR A 330 -6.43 4.43 -17.16
N ILE A 331 -5.92 5.19 -16.20
CA ILE A 331 -5.72 4.73 -14.83
C ILE A 331 -7.09 4.53 -14.17
N THR A 332 -7.33 3.32 -13.65
CA THR A 332 -8.59 2.95 -12.98
C THR A 332 -8.37 2.34 -11.60
N SER A 333 -7.11 2.13 -11.20
CA SER A 333 -6.68 1.65 -9.89
C SER A 333 -5.18 1.92 -9.70
N VAL A 334 -4.66 1.63 -8.51
CA VAL A 334 -3.23 1.63 -8.16
C VAL A 334 -2.90 0.34 -7.41
N SER A 335 -1.64 -0.09 -7.44
CA SER A 335 -1.19 -1.21 -6.62
C SER A 335 -1.24 -0.80 -5.14
N SER A 336 -1.95 -1.54 -4.30
CA SER A 336 -2.13 -1.23 -2.88
C SER A 336 -1.44 -2.28 -2.02
N PHE A 337 -2.05 -3.47 -1.88
CA PHE A 337 -1.58 -4.48 -0.93
C PHE A 337 -1.56 -5.89 -1.52
N LYS A 338 -1.05 -6.83 -0.71
CA LYS A 338 -1.17 -8.27 -0.93
C LYS A 338 -1.59 -8.95 0.37
N TYR A 339 -2.42 -9.98 0.28
CA TYR A 339 -2.64 -10.86 1.42
C TYR A 339 -1.38 -11.67 1.73
N SER A 340 -1.19 -11.99 3.01
CA SER A 340 -0.02 -12.73 3.48
C SER A 340 0.03 -14.17 2.96
N ASP A 341 -1.13 -14.76 2.68
CA ASP A 341 -1.31 -16.10 2.10
C ASP A 341 -1.39 -16.10 0.56
N ASP A 342 -1.56 -14.94 -0.09
CA ASP A 342 -1.50 -14.76 -1.55
C ASP A 342 -0.48 -13.71 -1.98
N ARG A 343 0.75 -14.17 -2.18
CA ARG A 343 1.85 -13.33 -2.70
C ARG A 343 1.81 -13.13 -4.22
N ARG A 344 0.94 -13.84 -4.94
CA ARG A 344 0.87 -13.87 -6.41
C ARG A 344 -0.16 -12.91 -6.98
N THR A 345 -1.00 -12.32 -6.14
CA THR A 345 -1.99 -11.32 -6.53
C THR A 345 -1.65 -10.00 -5.86
N MET A 346 -1.63 -8.93 -6.66
CA MET A 346 -1.65 -7.55 -6.15
C MET A 346 -3.09 -7.09 -6.13
N TYR A 347 -3.53 -6.47 -5.05
CA TYR A 347 -4.85 -5.85 -4.94
C TYR A 347 -4.74 -4.34 -5.12
N GLY A 348 -5.80 -3.75 -5.65
CA GLY A 348 -5.87 -2.32 -5.88
C GLY A 348 -7.29 -1.81 -5.74
N PRO A 349 -7.49 -0.63 -5.14
CA PRO A 349 -8.81 -0.09 -4.90
C PRO A 349 -9.47 0.34 -6.19
N ILE A 350 -10.79 0.18 -6.23
CA ILE A 350 -11.59 0.81 -7.27
C ILE A 350 -11.62 2.30 -7.01
N LEU A 351 -11.26 3.08 -8.03
CA LEU A 351 -11.31 4.54 -7.94
C LEU A 351 -12.77 5.02 -7.98
N GLY A 352 -13.44 4.99 -6.84
CA GLY A 352 -14.82 5.43 -6.68
C GLY A 352 -14.99 6.94 -6.53
N GLU A 353 -16.16 7.33 -6.06
CA GLU A 353 -16.50 8.72 -5.74
C GLU A 353 -15.49 9.41 -4.79
N PRO A 354 -14.97 8.74 -3.74
CA PRO A 354 -14.00 9.39 -2.85
C PRO A 354 -12.69 9.70 -3.56
N ALA A 355 -12.17 8.79 -4.38
CA ALA A 355 -11.01 9.03 -5.24
C ALA A 355 -11.24 10.20 -6.23
N ARG A 356 -12.46 10.30 -6.78
CA ARG A 356 -12.85 11.43 -7.65
C ARG A 356 -12.79 12.76 -6.92
N LYS A 357 -13.27 12.82 -5.67
CA LYS A 357 -13.18 14.02 -4.82
C LYS A 357 -11.73 14.38 -4.50
N LEU A 358 -10.88 13.40 -4.19
CA LEU A 358 -9.43 13.62 -4.01
C LEU A 358 -8.82 14.26 -5.24
N PHE A 359 -9.04 13.67 -6.42
CA PHE A 359 -8.51 14.17 -7.68
C PHE A 359 -8.96 15.61 -7.96
N HIS A 360 -10.26 15.89 -7.85
CA HIS A 360 -10.79 17.23 -8.09
C HIS A 360 -10.24 18.27 -7.10
N THR A 361 -9.95 17.87 -5.86
CA THR A 361 -9.35 18.75 -4.87
C THR A 361 -7.88 19.01 -5.21
N ALA A 362 -7.13 17.96 -5.55
CA ALA A 362 -5.73 18.03 -5.92
C ALA A 362 -5.48 18.84 -7.20
N GLU A 363 -6.38 18.80 -8.20
CA GLU A 363 -6.19 19.55 -9.45
C GLU A 363 -6.43 21.07 -9.33
N ARG A 364 -7.02 21.52 -8.22
CA ARG A 364 -7.20 22.94 -7.87
C ARG A 364 -6.13 23.45 -6.90
N ALA A 365 -5.33 22.54 -6.37
CA ALA A 365 -4.33 22.80 -5.35
C ALA A 365 -3.05 23.41 -5.92
#